data_AF-A0A7G1Q8X1-F1
#
_entry.id   AF-A0A7G1Q8X1-F1
#
_cell.length_a   1.000
_cell.length_b   1.000
_cell.length_c   1.000
_cell.angle_alpha   90.00
_cell.angle_beta   90.00
_cell.angle_gamma   90.00
#
_symmetry.space_group_name_H-M   'P 1'
#
loop_
_entity.id
_entity.type
_entity.pdbx_description
1 polymer ?
#
loop_
_entity_poly.entity_id
_entity_poly.type
_entity_poly.pdbx_seq_one_letter_code
_entity_poly.pdbx_strand_id
1 'polypeptide(L)'
;MNTLKTALFSFIAIIAILFLSYQWPRNAIFTVVSTEVKRTNNKDQYRITAIKQDNSKQMVFRNEDSLSHLKFNSADIQGLAAYAAQEKTPVKIRYYGWRSNLFSWFWNITKVKVVKQKD
;
A
#
# COMPACT_ATOMS: atom_id res chain seq x y z
N MET A 1 -9.14 -42.13 -2.73
CA MET A 1 -10.05 -40.95 -2.75
C MET A 1 -9.73 -39.90 -1.67
N ASN A 2 -8.98 -40.24 -0.60
CA ASN A 2 -8.67 -39.28 0.47
C ASN A 2 -7.44 -38.41 0.17
N THR A 3 -6.45 -38.92 -0.56
CA THR A 3 -5.22 -38.18 -0.93
C THR A 3 -5.48 -37.01 -1.87
N LEU A 4 -6.41 -37.16 -2.83
CA LEU A 4 -6.80 -36.06 -3.73
C LEU A 4 -7.58 -34.97 -2.98
N LYS A 5 -8.46 -35.37 -2.05
CA LYS A 5 -9.20 -34.43 -1.19
C LYS A 5 -8.25 -33.68 -0.25
N THR A 6 -7.31 -34.36 0.41
CA THR A 6 -6.32 -33.71 1.27
C THR A 6 -5.41 -32.77 0.47
N ALA A 7 -4.97 -33.17 -0.72
CA ALA A 7 -4.19 -32.28 -1.60
C ALA A 7 -4.98 -31.03 -1.99
N LEU A 8 -6.27 -31.17 -2.33
CA LEU A 8 -7.15 -30.03 -2.63
C LEU A 8 -7.33 -29.12 -1.42
N PHE A 9 -7.58 -29.68 -0.22
CA PHE A 9 -7.69 -28.90 1.01
C PHE A 9 -6.40 -28.15 1.34
N SER A 10 -5.24 -28.80 1.22
CA SER A 10 -3.94 -28.15 1.40
C SER A 10 -3.73 -27.02 0.41
N PHE A 11 -4.11 -27.20 -0.85
CA PHE A 11 -4.01 -26.16 -1.87
C PHE A 11 -4.89 -24.95 -1.55
N ILE A 12 -6.15 -25.18 -1.15
CA ILE A 12 -7.06 -24.12 -0.71
C ILE A 12 -6.50 -23.40 0.53
N ALA A 13 -5.95 -24.14 1.49
CA ALA A 13 -5.32 -23.56 2.68
C ALA A 13 -4.13 -22.67 2.33
N ILE A 14 -3.28 -23.09 1.38
CA ILE A 14 -2.16 -22.28 0.88
C ILE A 14 -2.67 -21.00 0.23
N ILE A 15 -3.68 -21.08 -0.64
CA ILE A 15 -4.28 -19.89 -1.27
C ILE A 15 -4.83 -18.94 -0.20
N ALA A 16 -5.53 -19.47 0.81
CA ALA A 16 -6.06 -18.67 1.90
C ALA A 16 -4.94 -17.97 2.69
N ILE A 17 -3.85 -18.67 3.01
CA ILE A 17 -2.67 -18.10 3.69
C ILE A 17 -2.04 -16.99 2.84
N LEU A 18 -1.85 -17.22 1.53
CA LEU A 18 -1.31 -16.21 0.63
C LEU A 18 -2.22 -14.98 0.56
N PHE A 19 -3.54 -15.18 0.45
CA PHE A 19 -4.52 -14.10 0.45
C PHE A 19 -4.47 -13.28 1.74
N LEU A 20 -4.48 -13.95 2.90
CA LEU A 20 -4.35 -13.30 4.22
C LEU A 20 -3.04 -12.51 4.33
N SER A 21 -1.93 -13.08 3.88
CA SER A 21 -0.62 -12.42 3.93
C SER A 21 -0.52 -11.20 3.01
N TYR A 22 -1.23 -11.20 1.88
CA TYR A 22 -1.31 -10.05 0.99
C TYR A 22 -2.14 -8.92 1.61
N GLN A 23 -3.28 -9.26 2.22
CA GLN A 23 -4.19 -8.29 2.84
C GLN A 23 -3.74 -7.79 4.22
N TRP A 24 -2.68 -8.39 4.78
CA TRP A 24 -2.20 -8.04 6.12
C TRP A 24 -1.73 -6.57 6.18
N PRO A 25 -2.35 -5.73 7.03
CA PRO A 25 -2.01 -4.32 7.11
C PRO A 25 -0.67 -4.12 7.83
N ARG A 26 0.20 -3.31 7.26
CA ARG A 26 1.47 -2.88 7.84
C ARG A 26 1.48 -1.38 8.05
N ASN A 27 2.11 -0.92 9.12
CA ASN A 27 2.26 0.50 9.44
C ASN A 27 3.75 0.82 9.53
N ALA A 28 4.19 1.92 8.94
CA ALA A 28 5.52 2.47 9.16
C ALA A 28 5.51 4.00 8.98
N ILE A 29 6.57 4.64 9.46
CA ILE A 29 6.77 6.08 9.30
C ILE A 29 7.63 6.32 8.05
N PHE A 30 7.18 7.26 7.25
CA PHE A 30 7.78 7.62 5.98
C PHE A 30 7.96 9.12 5.86
N THR A 31 8.98 9.52 5.12
CA THR A 31 9.09 10.85 4.55
C THR A 31 8.62 10.76 3.09
N VAL A 32 7.58 11.49 2.72
CA VAL A 32 7.10 11.53 1.33
C VAL A 32 8.06 12.36 0.50
N VAL A 33 8.49 11.83 -0.65
CA VAL A 33 9.45 12.49 -1.55
C VAL A 33 8.72 13.10 -2.73
N SER A 34 7.84 12.31 -3.37
CA SER A 34 7.08 12.77 -4.51
C SER A 34 5.72 12.09 -4.59
N THR A 35 4.79 12.79 -5.23
CA THR A 35 3.45 12.32 -5.53
C THR A 35 3.19 12.54 -7.02
N GLU A 36 2.82 11.49 -7.73
CA GLU A 36 2.56 11.51 -9.17
C GLU A 36 1.13 11.05 -9.44
N VAL A 37 0.48 11.64 -10.44
CA VAL A 37 -0.82 11.20 -10.94
C VAL A 37 -0.65 10.76 -12.38
N LYS A 38 -0.98 9.50 -12.66
CA LYS A 38 -0.97 8.95 -14.01
C LYS A 38 -2.40 8.69 -14.47
N ARG A 39 -2.83 9.35 -15.54
CA ARG A 39 -4.09 9.06 -16.20
C ARG A 39 -3.89 7.95 -17.24
N THR A 40 -4.63 6.85 -17.12
CA THR A 40 -4.60 5.73 -18.07
C THR A 40 -6.03 5.30 -18.36
N ASN A 41 -6.47 5.36 -19.62
CA ASN A 41 -7.81 4.95 -20.06
C ASN A 41 -8.94 5.54 -19.19
N ASN A 42 -8.92 6.86 -19.00
CA ASN A 42 -9.87 7.62 -18.17
C ASN A 42 -9.89 7.24 -16.67
N LYS A 43 -8.91 6.46 -16.18
CA LYS A 43 -8.73 6.18 -14.76
C LYS A 43 -7.47 6.87 -14.25
N ASP A 44 -7.58 7.44 -13.05
CA ASP A 44 -6.46 8.06 -12.35
C ASP A 44 -5.76 7.03 -11.47
N GLN A 45 -4.44 6.96 -11.61
CA GLN A 45 -3.57 6.16 -10.78
C GLN A 45 -2.66 7.08 -9.99
N TYR A 46 -2.84 7.06 -8.68
CA TYR A 46 -2.02 7.83 -7.75
C TYR A 46 -0.79 7.02 -7.36
N ARG A 47 0.40 7.61 -7.57
CA ARG A 47 1.68 7.04 -7.14
C ARG A 47 2.30 7.93 -6.08
N ILE A 48 2.72 7.30 -4.98
CA ILE A 48 3.36 7.98 -3.86
C ILE A 48 4.73 7.34 -3.67
N THR A 49 5.79 8.13 -3.78
CA THR A 49 7.16 7.70 -3.49
C THR A 49 7.55 8.22 -2.12
N ALA A 50 7.96 7.31 -1.23
CA ALA A 50 8.32 7.67 0.13
C ALA A 50 9.52 6.86 0.62
N ILE A 51 10.29 7.45 1.53
CA ILE A 51 11.45 6.82 2.15
C ILE A 51 11.04 6.40 3.56
N LYS A 52 11.17 5.11 3.88
CA LYS A 52 10.89 4.59 5.22
C LYS A 52 11.96 5.10 6.17
N GLN A 53 11.58 5.74 7.27
CA GLN A 53 12.55 6.36 8.20
C GLN A 53 13.43 5.37 8.95
N ASP A 54 12.91 4.17 9.19
CA ASP A 54 13.58 3.11 9.96
C ASP A 54 14.85 2.55 9.27
N ASN A 55 14.82 2.43 7.95
CA ASN A 55 15.91 1.80 7.18
C ASN A 55 16.28 2.54 5.89
N SER A 56 15.82 3.79 5.74
CA SER A 56 16.01 4.63 4.56
C SER A 56 15.61 3.96 3.23
N LYS A 57 14.73 2.95 3.26
CA LYS A 57 14.32 2.23 2.07
C LYS A 57 13.31 3.06 1.28
N GLN A 58 13.64 3.36 0.02
CA GLN A 58 12.70 3.98 -0.91
C GLN A 58 11.61 2.97 -1.31
N MET A 59 10.36 3.42 -1.25
CA MET A 59 9.17 2.62 -1.52
C MET A 59 8.24 3.41 -2.44
N VAL A 60 7.67 2.71 -3.42
CA VAL A 60 6.69 3.28 -4.35
C VAL A 60 5.36 2.58 -4.13
N PHE A 61 4.34 3.37 -3.83
CA PHE A 61 2.99 2.93 -3.58
C PHE A 61 2.10 3.25 -4.78
N ARG A 62 1.20 2.33 -5.11
CA ARG A 62 0.11 2.55 -6.05
C ARG A 62 -1.17 2.68 -5.25
N ASN A 63 -1.55 3.92 -4.99
CA ASN A 63 -2.69 4.28 -4.16
C ASN A 63 -3.97 4.21 -5.01
N GLU A 64 -4.73 3.14 -4.81
CA GLU A 64 -5.97 2.86 -5.54
C GLU A 64 -7.10 2.64 -4.52
N ASP A 65 -8.32 3.00 -4.90
CA ASP A 65 -9.50 2.67 -4.10
C ASP A 65 -9.62 1.15 -3.95
N SER A 66 -10.02 0.72 -2.77
CA SER A 66 -10.04 -0.68 -2.38
C SER A 66 -11.35 -1.01 -1.70
N LEU A 67 -12.17 -1.80 -2.38
CA LEU A 67 -13.43 -2.30 -1.84
C LEU A 67 -13.21 -3.19 -0.61
N SER A 68 -12.18 -4.04 -0.64
CA SER A 68 -11.86 -4.96 0.47
C SER A 68 -11.47 -4.24 1.77
N HIS A 69 -10.95 -3.01 1.68
CA HIS A 69 -10.60 -2.19 2.83
C HIS A 69 -11.56 -1.00 3.03
N LEU A 70 -12.69 -0.97 2.31
CA LEU A 70 -13.68 0.12 2.32
C LEU A 70 -13.02 1.50 2.18
N LYS A 71 -12.04 1.60 1.28
CA LYS A 71 -11.22 2.79 1.04
C LYS A 71 -11.63 3.40 -0.30
N PHE A 72 -12.26 4.57 -0.24
CA PHE A 72 -12.77 5.33 -1.39
C PHE A 72 -12.25 6.77 -1.44
N ASN A 73 -11.15 7.03 -0.73
CA ASN A 73 -10.56 8.36 -0.54
C ASN A 73 -9.10 8.40 -1.03
N SER A 74 -8.80 7.71 -2.13
CA SER A 74 -7.45 7.71 -2.71
C SER A 74 -6.98 9.12 -3.09
N ALA A 75 -7.86 9.95 -3.66
CA ALA A 75 -7.56 11.35 -4.00
C ALA A 75 -7.19 12.20 -2.77
N ASP A 76 -7.92 12.08 -1.66
CA ASP A 76 -7.61 12.82 -0.42
C ASP A 76 -6.26 12.39 0.17
N ILE A 77 -5.98 11.08 0.12
CA ILE A 77 -4.69 10.54 0.55
C ILE A 77 -3.55 11.07 -0.31
N GLN A 78 -3.77 11.22 -1.62
CA GLN A 78 -2.80 11.84 -2.51
C GLN A 78 -2.55 13.30 -2.14
N GLY A 79 -3.61 14.07 -1.91
CA GLY A 79 -3.50 15.48 -1.50
C GLY A 79 -2.71 15.66 -0.20
N LEU A 80 -3.01 14.84 0.81
CA LEU A 80 -2.30 14.86 2.09
C LEU A 80 -0.83 14.43 1.93
N ALA A 81 -0.54 13.45 1.07
CA ALA A 81 0.83 13.05 0.78
C ALA A 81 1.61 14.15 0.05
N ALA A 82 0.98 14.87 -0.87
CA ALA A 82 1.59 15.99 -1.59
C ALA A 82 1.92 17.15 -0.64
N TYR A 83 0.98 17.50 0.24
CA TYR A 83 1.20 18.47 1.31
C TYR A 83 2.36 18.05 2.23
N ALA A 84 2.37 16.78 2.67
CA ALA A 84 3.44 16.26 3.52
C ALA A 84 4.82 16.26 2.84
N ALA A 85 4.88 16.06 1.51
CA ALA A 85 6.11 16.15 0.73
C ALA A 85 6.65 17.58 0.67
N GLN A 86 5.76 18.57 0.50
CA GLN A 86 6.12 20.00 0.48
C GLN A 86 6.67 20.45 1.84
N GLU A 87 5.97 20.14 2.92
CA GLU A 87 6.35 20.51 4.29
C GLU A 87 7.45 19.60 4.89
N LYS A 88 7.89 18.58 4.14
CA LYS A 88 8.86 17.55 4.59
C LYS A 88 8.47 16.89 5.92
N THR A 89 7.18 16.85 6.24
CA THR A 89 6.69 16.28 7.50
C THR A 89 6.67 14.76 7.46
N PRO A 90 7.08 14.06 8.53
CA PRO A 90 6.95 12.62 8.61
C PRO A 90 5.49 12.20 8.69
N VAL A 91 5.14 11.15 7.95
CA VAL A 91 3.79 10.57 7.91
C VAL A 91 3.81 9.10 8.28
N LYS A 92 2.81 8.68 9.06
CA LYS A 92 2.53 7.27 9.31
C LYS A 92 1.63 6.75 8.19
N ILE A 93 2.15 5.83 7.38
CA ILE A 93 1.44 5.21 6.27
C ILE A 93 1.03 3.79 6.68
N ARG A 94 -0.26 3.47 6.53
CA ARG A 94 -0.78 2.11 6.60
C ARG A 94 -0.93 1.55 5.20
N TYR A 95 -0.27 0.45 4.89
CA TYR A 95 -0.22 -0.14 3.55
C TYR A 95 -0.31 -1.67 3.60
N TYR A 96 -0.67 -2.29 2.49
CA TYR A 96 -0.76 -3.76 2.33
C TYR A 96 -0.27 -4.19 0.95
N GLY A 97 -0.29 -5.50 0.70
CA GLY A 97 0.07 -6.10 -0.59
C GLY A 97 1.54 -6.48 -0.71
N TRP A 98 1.99 -6.83 -1.91
CA TRP A 98 3.39 -7.18 -2.18
C TRP A 98 4.00 -6.30 -3.25
N ARG A 99 5.33 -6.30 -3.32
CA ARG A 99 6.07 -5.64 -4.38
C ARG A 99 6.68 -6.71 -5.30
N SER A 100 6.32 -6.66 -6.58
CA SER A 100 6.97 -7.46 -7.62
C SER A 100 7.10 -6.62 -8.90
N ASN A 101 8.31 -6.55 -9.44
CA ASN A 101 8.57 -5.87 -10.70
C ASN A 101 8.01 -6.66 -11.89
N LEU A 102 8.14 -7.99 -11.85
CA LEU A 102 7.70 -8.88 -12.92
C LEU A 102 6.19 -8.77 -13.16
N PHE A 103 5.40 -8.74 -12.09
CA PHE A 103 3.93 -8.67 -12.18
C PHE A 103 3.37 -7.24 -12.05
N SER A 104 4.24 -6.22 -12.04
CA SER A 104 3.84 -4.82 -11.80
C SER A 104 2.94 -4.65 -10.56
N TRP A 105 3.26 -5.39 -9.50
CA TRP A 105 2.58 -5.30 -8.20
C TRP A 105 3.28 -4.27 -7.32
N PHE A 106 2.46 -3.40 -6.75
CA PHE A 106 2.88 -2.33 -5.87
C PHE A 106 2.06 -2.43 -4.59
N TRP A 107 2.63 -1.93 -3.50
CA TRP A 107 1.87 -1.78 -2.27
C TRP A 107 0.76 -0.76 -2.45
N ASN A 108 -0.41 -1.04 -1.87
CA ASN A 108 -1.50 -0.08 -1.81
C ASN A 108 -1.54 0.56 -0.42
N ILE A 109 -1.79 1.86 -0.38
CA ILE A 109 -1.97 2.63 0.85
C ILE A 109 -3.43 2.54 1.26
N THR A 110 -3.72 2.42 2.55
CA THR A 110 -5.10 2.47 3.08
C THR A 110 -5.35 3.75 3.87
N LYS A 111 -4.36 4.23 4.62
CA LYS A 111 -4.45 5.45 5.43
C LYS A 111 -3.09 6.14 5.50
N VAL A 112 -3.10 7.47 5.53
CA VAL A 112 -1.93 8.30 5.83
C VAL A 112 -2.31 9.24 6.96
N LYS A 113 -1.41 9.42 7.93
CA LYS A 113 -1.56 10.37 9.03
C LYS A 113 -0.27 11.14 9.20
N VAL A 114 -0.34 12.47 9.26
CA VAL A 114 0.81 13.28 9.67
C VAL A 114 1.17 12.94 11.11
N VAL A 115 2.44 12.67 11.35
CA VAL A 115 2.95 12.47 12.71
C VAL A 115 3.17 13.86 13.29
N LYS A 116 2.25 14.33 14.15
CA LYS A 116 2.58 15.47 15.01
C LYS A 116 3.72 15.03 15.92
N GLN A 117 4.86 15.71 15.83
CA GLN A 117 5.86 15.62 16.88
C GLN A 117 5.18 16.08 18.17
N LYS A 118 5.21 15.22 19.19
CA LYS A 118 4.76 15.58 20.53
C LYS A 118 5.91 16.41 21.10
N ASP A 119 5.70 17.72 21.20
CA ASP A 119 6.60 18.64 21.91
C ASP A 119 6.79 18.20 23.37
#